data_AF-A0A7S0ZNQ1-F1
#
_entry.id   AF-A0A7S0ZNQ1-F1
#
_cell.length_a   1.000
_cell.length_b   1.000
_cell.length_c   1.000
_cell.angle_alpha   90.00
_cell.angle_beta   90.00
_cell.angle_gamma   90.00
#
_symmetry.space_group_name_H-M   'P 1'
#
loop_
_entity.id
_entity.type
_entity.pdbx_description
1 polymer ?
#
loop_
_entity_poly.entity_id
_entity_poly.type
_entity_poly.pdbx_seq_one_letter_code
_entity_poly.pdbx_strand_id
1 'polypeptide(L)'
;MHAPLWRVSYRELTDDLMASGTPIRVCAVNDAIVGADTDLVENQCGCGGGEGRGKKRSLSTSPPAPLVQVGEFFDRALLARLEEGSWDTFGENGEFHSLALVWECILPDALLGQATTGT
;
A
#
# COMPACT_ATOMS: atom_id res chain seq x y z
N MET A 1 -8.37 -31.77 5.45
CA MET A 1 -8.10 -30.33 5.30
C MET A 1 -8.18 -30.02 3.81
N HIS A 2 -8.96 -29.02 3.40
CA HIS A 2 -9.09 -28.61 2.00
C HIS A 2 -8.46 -27.22 1.86
N ALA A 3 -7.40 -27.11 1.06
CA ALA A 3 -6.60 -25.89 0.88
C ALA A 3 -6.41 -25.62 -0.62
N PRO A 4 -7.42 -25.04 -1.29
CA PRO A 4 -7.49 -24.98 -2.76
C PRO A 4 -6.41 -24.12 -3.41
N LEU A 5 -5.81 -23.19 -2.66
CA LEU A 5 -4.75 -22.30 -3.13
C LEU A 5 -3.35 -22.77 -2.71
N TRP A 6 -3.24 -23.94 -2.07
CA TRP A 6 -1.95 -24.43 -1.56
C TRP A 6 -1.00 -24.80 -2.69
N ARG A 7 0.21 -24.23 -2.65
CA ARG A 7 1.29 -24.43 -3.65
C ARG A 7 0.94 -23.97 -5.08
N VAL A 8 -0.09 -23.15 -5.24
CA VAL A 8 -0.33 -22.42 -6.49
C VAL A 8 0.65 -21.26 -6.55
N SER A 9 1.22 -20.99 -7.72
CA SER A 9 2.16 -19.88 -7.84
C SER A 9 1.44 -18.52 -7.75
N TYR A 10 2.11 -17.50 -7.21
CA TYR A 10 1.55 -16.14 -7.20
C TYR A 10 1.18 -15.65 -8.59
N ARG A 11 1.96 -16.01 -9.61
CA ARG A 11 1.65 -15.68 -11.00
C ARG A 11 0.30 -16.25 -11.44
N GLU A 12 0.04 -17.53 -11.19
CA GLU A 12 -1.24 -18.17 -11.52
C GLU A 12 -2.38 -17.53 -10.72
N LEU A 13 -2.19 -17.28 -9.42
CA LEU A 13 -3.19 -16.61 -8.60
C LEU A 13 -3.51 -15.21 -9.13
N THR A 14 -2.50 -14.43 -9.51
CA THR A 14 -2.70 -13.11 -10.13
C THR A 14 -3.44 -13.23 -11.45
N ASP A 15 -3.07 -14.16 -12.32
CA ASP A 15 -3.71 -14.33 -13.61
C ASP A 15 -5.18 -14.74 -13.46
N ASP A 16 -5.50 -15.66 -12.53
CA ASP A 16 -6.87 -16.07 -12.20
C ASP A 16 -7.68 -14.91 -11.61
N LEU A 17 -7.08 -14.13 -10.72
CA LEU A 17 -7.72 -12.97 -10.10
C LEU A 17 -8.08 -11.91 -11.14
N MET A 18 -7.16 -11.58 -12.05
CA MET A 18 -7.38 -10.62 -13.13
C MET A 18 -8.42 -11.15 -14.14
N ALA A 19 -8.40 -12.45 -14.43
CA ALA A 19 -9.38 -13.09 -15.30
C ALA A 19 -10.80 -13.12 -14.70
N SER A 20 -10.91 -13.14 -13.37
CA SER A 20 -12.22 -13.14 -12.67
C SER A 20 -13.03 -11.86 -12.88
N GLY A 21 -12.37 -10.74 -13.23
CA GLY A 21 -13.00 -9.42 -13.31
C GLY A 21 -13.50 -8.87 -11.97
N THR A 22 -13.20 -9.54 -10.85
CA THR A 22 -13.62 -9.10 -9.52
C THR A 22 -12.77 -7.90 -9.09
N PRO A 23 -13.36 -6.71 -8.86
CA PRO A 23 -12.59 -5.58 -8.38
C PRO A 23 -12.17 -5.81 -6.93
N ILE A 24 -10.91 -5.51 -6.63
CA ILE A 24 -10.32 -5.69 -5.31
C ILE A 24 -9.64 -4.39 -4.91
N ARG A 25 -9.80 -3.99 -3.65
CA ARG A 25 -9.16 -2.80 -3.09
C ARG A 25 -8.37 -3.13 -1.84
N VAL A 26 -7.27 -2.41 -1.65
CA VAL A 26 -6.53 -2.44 -0.38
C VAL A 26 -7.41 -1.82 0.70
N CYS A 27 -7.57 -2.52 1.83
CA CYS A 27 -8.40 -2.05 2.95
C CYS A 27 -7.58 -1.75 4.22
N ALA A 28 -6.35 -2.25 4.31
CA ALA A 28 -5.43 -1.94 5.39
C ALA A 28 -3.98 -2.02 4.89
N VAL A 29 -3.11 -1.20 5.46
CA VAL A 29 -1.66 -1.21 5.22
C VAL A 29 -0.97 -1.20 6.58
N ASN A 30 0.12 -1.94 6.72
CA ASN A 30 0.90 -1.98 7.95
C ASN A 30 2.03 -0.95 7.91
N ASP A 31 1.82 0.17 8.60
CA ASP A 31 2.78 1.27 8.68
C ASP A 31 4.14 0.88 9.30
N ALA A 32 4.20 -0.21 10.07
CA ALA A 32 5.44 -0.66 10.71
C ALA A 32 6.44 -1.27 9.69
N ILE A 33 5.94 -1.80 8.56
CA ILE A 33 6.78 -2.41 7.52
C ILE A 33 7.29 -1.34 6.54
N VAL A 34 6.62 -0.19 6.48
CA VAL A 34 6.98 0.97 5.63
C VAL A 34 8.29 1.65 6.08
N GLY A 35 8.78 1.36 7.29
CA GLY A 35 9.96 2.03 7.88
C GLY A 35 11.25 1.20 8.00
N ALA A 36 11.31 -0.04 7.50
CA ALA A 36 12.41 -0.95 7.84
C ALA A 36 13.72 -0.75 7.04
N ASP A 37 13.78 0.15 6.04
CA ASP A 37 14.95 0.29 5.16
C ASP A 37 15.67 1.66 5.20
N THR A 38 15.55 2.42 6.30
CA THR A 38 16.34 3.67 6.45
C THR A 38 17.22 3.79 7.68
N ASP A 39 17.24 2.83 8.59
CA ASP A 39 17.96 2.97 9.87
C ASP A 39 19.23 2.11 10.02
N LEU A 40 19.92 1.78 8.92
CA LEU A 40 21.30 1.26 8.97
C LEU A 40 22.31 2.30 8.48
N VAL A 41 22.34 3.47 9.12
CA VAL A 41 23.59 4.25 9.21
C VAL A 41 24.13 4.07 10.62
N GLU A 42 24.96 3.04 10.79
CA GLU A 42 25.84 2.92 11.95
C GLU A 42 26.76 4.15 12.00
N ASN A 43 26.37 5.17 12.76
CA ASN A 43 27.29 6.24 13.12
C ASN A 43 28.19 5.75 14.26
N GLN A 44 29.24 5.01 13.89
CA GLN A 44 30.41 4.87 14.74
C GLN A 44 31.19 6.19 14.79
N CYS A 45 31.56 6.54 16.03
CA CYS A 45 32.71 7.32 16.48
C CYS A 45 32.94 8.77 15.97
N GLY A 46 32.87 9.72 16.93
CA GLY A 46 33.49 11.04 16.79
C GLY A 46 33.28 11.95 18.01
N CYS A 47 34.25 12.00 18.90
CA CYS A 47 34.31 12.95 20.02
C CYS A 47 34.43 14.39 19.50
N GLY A 48 33.69 15.35 20.05
CA GLY A 48 33.94 16.79 19.80
C GLY A 48 32.83 17.71 20.31
N GLY A 49 33.12 18.48 21.34
CA GLY A 49 32.22 19.51 21.88
C GLY A 49 32.14 20.78 21.00
N GLY A 50 31.12 21.59 21.27
CA GLY A 50 31.00 22.95 20.72
C GLY A 50 29.54 23.42 20.61
N GLU A 51 29.14 24.31 21.53
CA GLU A 51 27.90 25.09 21.43
C GLU A 51 27.89 25.96 20.17
N GLY A 52 26.82 25.88 19.38
CA GLY A 52 26.64 26.71 18.19
C GLY A 52 25.19 26.76 17.73
N ARG A 53 24.52 27.89 17.99
CA ARG A 53 23.21 28.27 17.44
C ARG A 53 23.29 28.31 15.90
N GLY A 54 22.78 27.26 15.24
CA GLY A 54 22.69 27.16 13.79
C GLY A 54 21.25 26.86 13.34
N LYS A 55 20.67 27.80 12.59
CA LYS A 55 19.34 27.75 11.99
C LYS A 55 19.25 26.56 11.02
N LYS A 56 18.61 25.45 11.41
CA LYS A 56 18.40 24.29 10.53
C LYS A 56 17.32 24.63 9.51
N ARG A 57 17.74 24.79 8.25
CA ARG A 57 16.87 24.89 7.08
C ARG A 57 15.94 23.68 7.08
N SER A 58 14.64 23.91 7.19
CA SER A 58 13.62 22.90 6.94
C SER A 58 13.65 22.57 5.45
N LEU A 59 14.43 21.56 5.05
CA LEU A 59 14.23 20.93 3.77
C LEU A 59 12.84 20.30 3.81
N SER A 60 11.89 20.88 3.08
CA SER A 60 10.61 20.25 2.79
C SER A 60 10.83 19.15 1.77
N THR A 61 11.41 18.03 2.19
CA THR A 61 11.24 16.79 1.45
C THR A 61 9.85 16.30 1.79
N SER A 62 8.92 16.38 0.85
CA SER A 62 7.66 15.65 0.95
C SER A 62 7.99 14.19 1.30
N PRO A 63 7.26 13.56 2.23
CA PRO A 63 7.47 12.15 2.48
C PRO A 63 7.36 11.38 1.15
N PRO A 64 8.20 10.37 0.91
CA PRO A 64 8.06 9.51 -0.27
C PRO A 64 6.63 8.98 -0.27
N ALA A 65 5.99 8.98 -1.45
CA ALA A 65 4.64 8.47 -1.57
C ALA A 65 4.61 7.02 -1.05
N PRO A 66 3.61 6.63 -0.25
CA PRO A 66 3.53 5.28 0.29
C PRO A 66 3.44 4.25 -0.84
N LEU A 67 4.16 3.13 -0.69
CA LEU A 67 4.25 2.06 -1.68
C LEU A 67 2.87 1.46 -2.01
N VAL A 68 1.98 1.42 -1.02
CA VAL A 68 0.60 0.93 -1.10
C VAL A 68 -0.30 1.91 -0.36
N GLN A 69 -1.49 2.19 -0.90
CA GLN A 69 -2.47 3.06 -0.25
C GLN A 69 -3.81 2.34 -0.04
N VAL A 70 -4.45 2.62 1.10
CA VAL A 70 -5.83 2.17 1.35
C VAL A 70 -6.76 2.77 0.29
N GLY A 71 -7.62 1.93 -0.27
CA GLY A 71 -8.57 2.28 -1.32
C GLY A 71 -8.03 2.10 -2.74
N GLU A 72 -6.71 1.94 -2.92
CA GLU A 72 -6.13 1.65 -4.24
C GLU A 72 -6.58 0.27 -4.76
N PHE A 73 -6.70 0.14 -6.08
CA PHE A 73 -7.03 -1.13 -6.71
C PHE A 73 -5.86 -2.11 -6.62
N PHE A 74 -6.19 -3.37 -6.33
CA PHE A 74 -5.24 -4.46 -6.43
C PHE A 74 -5.16 -4.92 -7.89
N ASP A 75 -4.28 -4.28 -8.65
CA ASP A 75 -4.08 -4.52 -10.09
C ASP A 75 -2.62 -4.87 -10.43
N ARG A 76 -2.35 -5.14 -11.72
CA ARG A 76 -0.99 -5.46 -12.18
C ARG A 76 0.02 -4.33 -11.96
N ALA A 77 -0.44 -3.08 -11.89
CA ALA A 77 0.44 -1.95 -11.63
C ALA A 77 0.88 -1.93 -10.16
N LEU A 78 -0.04 -2.19 -9.22
CA LEU A 78 0.29 -2.36 -7.81
C LEU A 78 1.24 -3.54 -7.61
N LEU A 79 0.97 -4.69 -8.22
CA LEU A 79 1.85 -5.88 -8.17
C LEU A 79 3.29 -5.55 -8.61
N ALA A 80 3.46 -4.88 -9.74
CA ALA A 80 4.78 -4.49 -10.23
C ALA A 80 5.52 -3.57 -9.24
N ARG A 81 4.82 -2.65 -8.58
CA ARG A 81 5.43 -1.81 -7.53
C ARG A 81 5.82 -2.60 -6.29
N LEU A 82 5.01 -3.57 -5.88
CA LEU A 82 5.32 -4.44 -4.73
C LEU A 82 6.57 -5.29 -5.00
N GLU A 83 6.70 -5.83 -6.22
CA GLU A 83 7.89 -6.57 -6.65
C GLU A 83 9.15 -5.68 -6.61
N GLU A 84 9.06 -4.43 -7.08
CA GLU A 84 10.17 -3.48 -7.02
C GLU A 84 10.50 -3.06 -5.58
N GLY A 85 9.47 -2.89 -4.74
CA GLY A 85 9.58 -2.54 -3.32
C GLY A 85 9.98 -3.69 -2.40
N SER A 86 10.25 -4.89 -2.93
CA SER A 86 10.56 -6.11 -2.16
C SER A 86 9.50 -6.48 -1.11
N TRP A 87 8.23 -6.12 -1.34
CA TRP A 87 7.09 -6.53 -0.50
C TRP A 87 6.51 -7.86 -0.99
N ASP A 88 5.94 -8.66 -0.08
CA ASP A 88 5.14 -9.81 -0.51
C ASP A 88 3.95 -9.32 -1.34
N THR A 89 3.85 -9.80 -2.58
CA THR A 89 2.88 -9.31 -3.55
C THR A 89 1.43 -9.63 -3.19
N PHE A 90 1.21 -10.59 -2.28
CA PHE A 90 -0.12 -10.98 -1.80
C PHE A 90 -0.38 -10.57 -0.35
N GLY A 91 0.58 -9.89 0.31
CA GLY A 91 0.49 -9.47 1.70
C GLY A 91 0.43 -10.64 2.69
N GLU A 92 0.98 -11.81 2.35
CA GLU A 92 0.92 -13.01 3.20
C GLU A 92 1.58 -12.81 4.57
N ASN A 93 2.53 -11.87 4.70
CA ASN A 93 3.18 -11.55 5.97
C ASN A 93 2.57 -10.34 6.69
N GLY A 94 1.40 -9.87 6.23
CA GLY A 94 0.67 -8.76 6.87
C GLY A 94 1.18 -7.37 6.48
N GLU A 95 1.81 -7.24 5.32
CA GLU A 95 2.18 -5.96 4.71
C GLU A 95 0.96 -5.10 4.42
N PHE A 96 -0.11 -5.72 3.91
CA PHE A 96 -1.40 -5.09 3.64
C PHE A 96 -2.51 -6.14 3.62
N HIS A 97 -3.76 -5.69 3.62
CA HIS A 97 -4.93 -6.52 3.40
C HIS A 97 -5.80 -5.94 2.29
N SER A 98 -6.51 -6.81 1.58
CA SER A 98 -7.41 -6.44 0.49
C SER A 98 -8.81 -7.02 0.67
N LEU A 99 -9.81 -6.34 0.11
CA LEU A 99 -11.20 -6.79 0.05
C LEU A 99 -11.65 -6.93 -1.40
N ALA A 100 -12.27 -8.07 -1.70
CA ALA A 100 -12.99 -8.28 -2.95
C ALA A 100 -14.37 -7.64 -2.90
N LEU A 101 -14.69 -6.85 -3.92
CA LEU A 101 -15.93 -6.08 -4.03
C LEU A 101 -17.00 -6.93 -4.72
N VAL A 102 -17.43 -7.99 -4.05
CA VAL A 102 -18.36 -9.01 -4.57
C VAL A 102 -19.84 -8.71 -4.30
N TRP A 103 -20.14 -7.70 -3.48
CA TRP A 103 -21.50 -7.27 -3.13
C TRP A 103 -21.68 -5.75 -3.23
N GLU A 104 -20.80 -5.01 -3.93
CA GLU A 104 -21.01 -3.59 -4.09
C GLU A 104 -22.29 -3.31 -4.88
N CYS A 105 -23.26 -2.70 -4.20
CA CYS A 105 -24.38 -2.06 -4.86
C CYS A 105 -23.83 -0.90 -5.67
N ILE A 106 -23.71 -1.07 -6.98
CA ILE A 106 -23.60 0.05 -7.90
C ILE A 106 -24.91 0.84 -7.73
N LEU A 107 -24.89 1.84 -6.86
CA LEU A 107 -25.94 2.84 -6.86
C LEU A 107 -25.77 3.60 -8.18
N PRO A 108 -26.76 3.59 -9.08
CA PRO A 108 -26.71 4.42 -10.27
C PRO A 108 -26.44 5.86 -9.86
N ASP A 109 -25.64 6.61 -10.63
CA ASP A 109 -25.41 8.05 -10.41
C ASP A 109 -26.72 8.85 -10.22
N ALA A 110 -27.83 8.34 -10.80
CA ALA A 110 -29.17 8.88 -10.61
C ALA A 110 -29.65 8.93 -9.14
N LEU A 111 -29.10 8.11 -8.24
CA LEU A 111 -29.41 8.09 -6.80
C LEU A 111 -28.50 9.00 -5.97
N LEU A 112 -27.31 9.36 -6.48
CA LEU A 112 -26.39 10.31 -5.83
C LEU A 112 -26.72 11.79 -6.16
N GLY A 113 -27.53 12.05 -7.20
CA GLY A 113 -27.83 13.39 -7.70
C GLY A 113 -28.93 14.18 -6.99
N GLN A 114 -29.48 13.74 -5.85
CA GLN A 114 -30.54 14.49 -5.13
C GLN A 114 -30.07 15.26 -3.89
N ALA A 115 -28.77 15.29 -3.61
CA ALA A 115 -28.22 16.12 -2.54
C ALA A 115 -27.72 17.45 -3.10
N THR A 116 -28.49 18.52 -2.83
CA THR A 116 -28.09 19.94 -2.82
C THR A 116 -28.09 20.74 -4.15
N THR A 117 -29.29 21.14 -4.59
CA THR A 117 -29.51 22.52 -5.07
C THR A 117 -30.78 23.05 -4.42
N GLY A 118 -30.65 23.55 -3.19
CA GLY A 118 -31.67 24.33 -2.51
C GLY A 118 -31.18 25.77 -2.38
N THR A 119 -31.78 26.65 -3.18
CA THR A 119 -31.61 28.12 -3.21
C THR A 119 -31.95 28.81 -1.90
#